data_AF-A0A9D7NGI2-F1
#
_entry.id   AF-A0A9D7NGI2-F1
#
_cell.length_a   1.000
_cell.length_b   1.000
_cell.length_c   1.000
_cell.angle_alpha   90.00
_cell.angle_beta   90.00
_cell.angle_gamma   90.00
#
_symmetry.space_group_name_H-M   'P 1'
#
loop_
_entity.id
_entity.type
_entity.pdbx_description
1 polymer ?
#
loop_
_entity_poly.entity_id
_entity_poly.type
_entity_poly.pdbx_seq_one_letter_code
_entity_poly.pdbx_strand_id
1 'polypeptide(L)'
;MSNKYFFLYGPIIALLFCACAKKPPTLFDQLLPDETGIHFSNQIIEDDTFNVLAFEYVYNGGGVGIGDFNKDGLQDVFFTGNMRGNKLYLNRRRFQV
;
A
#
# COMPACT_ATOMS: atom_id res chain seq x y z
N MET A 1 -49.35 -3.35 29.86
CA MET A 1 -47.99 -3.19 30.42
C MET A 1 -47.07 -2.86 29.25
N SER A 2 -46.71 -1.59 29.06
CA SER A 2 -45.85 -1.16 27.94
C SER A 2 -44.43 -1.69 28.15
N ASN A 3 -43.91 -2.40 27.16
CA ASN A 3 -42.62 -3.08 27.22
C ASN A 3 -41.48 -2.05 27.14
N LYS A 4 -40.99 -1.60 28.31
CA LYS A 4 -39.96 -0.56 28.48
C LYS A 4 -38.64 -0.87 27.77
N TYR A 5 -38.38 -2.14 27.44
CA TYR A 5 -37.18 -2.57 26.72
C TYR A 5 -37.18 -2.14 25.24
N PHE A 6 -38.36 -1.89 24.64
CA PHE A 6 -38.47 -1.45 23.24
C PHE A 6 -37.86 -0.05 23.01
N PHE A 7 -38.05 0.86 23.97
CA PHE A 7 -37.50 2.22 23.89
C PHE A 7 -35.99 2.30 24.17
N LEU A 8 -35.43 1.31 24.88
CA LEU A 8 -34.01 1.31 25.26
C LEU A 8 -33.10 0.72 24.16
N TYR A 9 -33.55 -0.34 23.48
CA TYR A 9 -32.74 -1.01 22.44
C TYR A 9 -33.05 -0.52 21.01
N GLY A 10 -34.20 0.12 20.80
CA GLY A 10 -34.58 0.72 19.52
C GLY A 10 -33.53 1.67 18.89
N PRO A 11 -32.97 2.65 19.63
CA PRO A 11 -31.98 3.57 19.06
C PRO A 11 -30.63 2.90 18.75
N ILE A 12 -30.24 1.85 19.49
CA ILE A 12 -29.00 1.09 19.25
C ILE A 12 -29.11 0.25 17.97
N ILE A 13 -30.27 -0.39 17.76
CA ILE A 13 -30.56 -1.14 16.52
C ILE A 13 -30.65 -0.18 15.32
N ALA A 14 -31.26 1.00 15.49
CA ALA A 14 -31.30 2.02 14.44
C ALA A 14 -29.90 2.56 14.08
N LEU A 15 -29.00 2.71 15.06
CA LEU A 15 -27.61 3.11 14.82
C LEU A 15 -26.83 2.07 14.00
N LEU A 16 -27.06 0.77 14.26
CA LEU A 16 -26.42 -0.33 13.54
C LEU A 16 -26.81 -0.39 12.05
N PHE A 17 -28.02 0.07 11.70
CA PHE A 17 -28.48 0.12 10.31
C PHE A 17 -28.00 1.34 9.51
N CYS A 18 -27.48 2.38 10.17
CA CYS A 18 -27.08 3.63 9.52
C CYS A 18 -25.56 3.70 9.17
N ALA A 19 -24.79 2.65 9.47
CA ALA A 19 -23.32 2.67 9.36
C ALA A 19 -22.76 2.36 7.96
N CYS A 20 -23.60 2.04 6.96
CA CYS A 20 -23.12 1.67 5.63
C CYS A 20 -23.04 2.89 4.70
N ALA A 21 -21.99 3.70 4.84
CA ALA A 21 -21.61 4.69 3.83
C ALA A 21 -20.70 4.02 2.80
N LYS A 22 -21.11 3.99 1.53
CA LYS A 22 -20.25 3.50 0.43
C LYS A 22 -19.09 4.47 0.25
N LYS A 23 -17.86 3.95 0.22
CA LYS A 23 -16.68 4.74 -0.11
C LYS A 23 -16.83 5.29 -1.54
N PRO A 24 -16.36 6.51 -1.81
CA PRO A 24 -16.31 7.02 -3.18
C PRO A 24 -15.42 6.10 -4.04
N PRO A 25 -15.72 5.95 -5.34
CA PRO A 25 -14.89 5.17 -6.24
C PRO A 25 -13.48 5.78 -6.32
N THR A 26 -12.46 4.92 -6.26
CA THR A 26 -11.05 5.30 -6.41
C THR A 26 -10.51 4.76 -7.73
N LEU A 27 -9.45 5.39 -8.25
CA LEU A 27 -8.74 4.88 -9.43
C LEU A 27 -7.85 3.68 -9.07
N PHE A 28 -7.45 3.57 -7.81
CA PHE A 28 -6.53 2.55 -7.32
C PHE A 28 -7.04 1.94 -6.02
N ASP A 29 -6.74 0.66 -5.83
CA ASP A 29 -6.89 -0.06 -4.58
C ASP A 29 -5.53 -0.18 -3.89
N GLN A 30 -5.53 0.04 -2.58
CA GLN A 30 -4.35 -0.21 -1.75
C GLN A 30 -4.22 -1.71 -1.52
N LEU A 31 -3.11 -2.29 -1.95
CA LEU A 31 -2.76 -3.69 -1.67
C LEU A 31 -1.72 -3.75 -0.55
N LEU A 32 -1.86 -4.73 0.35
CA LEU A 32 -0.90 -4.96 1.42
C LEU A 32 0.38 -5.62 0.87
N PRO A 33 1.56 -5.39 1.49
CA PRO A 33 2.79 -6.08 1.13
C PRO A 33 2.65 -7.60 1.12
N ASP A 34 1.95 -8.17 2.10
CA ASP A 34 1.74 -9.62 2.21
C ASP A 34 0.85 -10.19 1.09
N GLU A 35 -0.04 -9.38 0.52
CA GLU A 35 -0.89 -9.77 -0.60
C GLU A 35 -0.12 -9.79 -1.93
N THR A 36 0.86 -8.90 -2.07
CA THR A 36 1.65 -8.71 -3.31
C THR A 36 3.00 -9.41 -3.29
N GLY A 37 3.53 -9.71 -2.09
CA GLY A 37 4.91 -10.11 -1.86
C GLY A 37 5.93 -8.97 -2.02
N ILE A 38 5.49 -7.71 -2.20
CA ILE A 38 6.37 -6.56 -2.40
C ILE A 38 6.67 -5.89 -1.05
N HIS A 39 7.88 -6.14 -0.52
CA HIS A 39 8.39 -5.55 0.74
C HIS A 39 9.56 -4.59 0.53
N PHE A 40 9.84 -4.17 -0.71
CA PHE A 40 10.98 -3.31 -0.99
C PHE A 40 10.84 -1.94 -0.30
N SER A 41 11.96 -1.46 0.25
CA SER A 41 12.06 -0.11 0.79
C SER A 41 13.43 0.46 0.43
N ASN A 42 13.45 1.65 -0.17
CA ASN A 42 14.67 2.42 -0.40
C ASN A 42 15.05 3.19 0.87
N GLN A 43 15.38 2.46 1.93
CA GLN A 43 15.76 3.05 3.20
C GLN A 43 17.14 3.71 3.11
N ILE A 44 17.18 5.01 3.40
CA ILE A 44 18.42 5.79 3.57
C ILE A 44 18.78 5.76 5.05
N ILE A 45 20.02 5.37 5.35
CA ILE A 45 20.56 5.36 6.71
C ILE A 45 21.59 6.48 6.76
N GLU A 46 21.30 7.50 7.55
CA GLU A 46 22.20 8.64 7.73
C GLU A 46 23.14 8.41 8.92
N ASP A 47 24.32 9.02 8.84
CA ASP A 47 25.30 9.09 9.93
C ASP A 47 26.01 10.47 9.94
N ASP A 48 26.95 10.65 10.85
CA ASP A 48 27.66 11.92 11.04
C ASP A 48 28.42 12.37 9.77
N THR A 49 28.76 11.45 8.89
CA THR A 49 29.50 11.67 7.64
C THR A 49 28.62 11.61 6.38
N PHE A 50 27.51 10.88 6.44
CA PHE A 50 26.55 10.70 5.35
C PHE A 50 25.16 11.17 5.77
N ASN A 51 24.87 12.44 5.51
CA ASN A 51 23.58 13.07 5.80
C ASN A 51 23.33 14.22 4.84
N VAL A 52 22.11 14.77 4.86
CA VAL A 52 21.71 15.84 3.94
C VAL A 52 22.57 17.11 4.04
N LEU A 53 23.17 17.41 5.20
CA LEU A 53 24.01 18.59 5.39
C LEU A 53 25.41 18.40 4.78
N ALA A 54 25.93 17.18 4.83
CA ALA A 54 27.21 16.82 4.23
C ALA A 54 27.08 16.51 2.73
N PHE A 55 25.94 15.97 2.31
CA PHE A 55 25.65 15.59 0.94
C PHE A 55 24.18 15.85 0.60
N GLU A 56 23.92 16.96 -0.12
CA GLU A 56 22.56 17.41 -0.46
C GLU A 56 21.76 16.42 -1.31
N TYR A 57 22.43 15.47 -1.97
CA TYR A 57 21.81 14.47 -2.84
C TYR A 57 21.52 13.14 -2.14
N VAL A 58 21.59 13.07 -0.81
CA VAL A 58 21.42 11.81 -0.05
C VAL A 58 20.08 11.12 -0.33
N TYR A 59 19.04 11.90 -0.62
CA TYR A 59 17.70 11.41 -0.95
C TYR A 59 17.42 11.34 -2.46
N ASN A 60 18.36 11.79 -3.29
CA ASN A 60 18.20 11.74 -4.73
C ASN A 60 18.53 10.34 -5.24
N GLY A 61 17.62 9.78 -6.02
CA GLY A 61 17.77 8.46 -6.63
C GLY A 61 16.77 7.44 -6.10
N GLY A 62 16.85 6.23 -6.63
CA GLY A 62 15.79 5.25 -6.57
C GLY A 62 14.70 5.50 -7.62
N GLY A 63 13.78 4.56 -7.73
CA GLY A 63 12.76 4.61 -8.77
C GLY A 63 12.04 3.29 -8.94
N VAL A 64 10.99 3.33 -9.74
CA VAL A 64 10.19 2.17 -10.13
C VAL A 64 10.08 2.11 -11.65
N GLY A 65 10.37 0.95 -12.21
CA GLY A 65 10.12 0.60 -13.61
C GLY A 65 9.06 -0.50 -13.68
N ILE A 66 8.20 -0.41 -14.70
CA ILE A 66 7.19 -1.41 -14.99
C ILE A 66 7.46 -1.95 -16.38
N GLY A 67 7.44 -3.27 -16.52
CA GLY A 67 7.65 -3.93 -17.80
C GLY A 67 7.45 -5.43 -17.71
N ASP A 68 7.17 -6.07 -18.83
CA ASP A 68 7.10 -7.53 -18.95
C ASP A 68 8.51 -8.06 -19.24
N PHE A 69 9.29 -8.36 -18.20
CA PHE A 69 10.70 -8.74 -18.35
C PHE A 69 10.87 -10.21 -18.72
N ASN A 70 9.93 -11.07 -18.29
CA ASN A 70 9.96 -12.51 -18.54
C ASN A 70 9.11 -12.93 -19.76
N LYS A 71 8.41 -11.98 -20.41
CA LYS A 71 7.59 -12.15 -21.62
C LYS A 71 6.38 -13.05 -21.43
N ASP A 72 5.77 -13.04 -20.24
CA ASP A 72 4.57 -13.84 -19.96
C ASP A 72 3.25 -13.07 -20.16
N GLY A 73 3.34 -11.80 -20.60
CA GLY A 73 2.20 -10.92 -20.82
C GLY A 73 1.69 -10.24 -19.55
N LEU A 74 2.35 -10.43 -18.40
CA LEU A 74 2.09 -9.72 -17.15
C LEU A 74 3.13 -8.62 -16.93
N GLN A 75 2.72 -7.52 -16.31
CA GLN A 75 3.64 -6.45 -15.95
C GLN A 75 4.35 -6.79 -14.64
N ASP A 76 5.67 -6.79 -14.66
CA ASP A 76 6.55 -6.92 -13.51
C ASP A 76 6.92 -5.55 -12.94
N VAL A 77 7.48 -5.54 -11.73
CA VAL A 77 7.91 -4.33 -11.02
C VAL A 77 9.39 -4.39 -10.71
N PHE A 78 10.15 -3.40 -11.18
CA PHE A 78 11.58 -3.24 -10.88
C PHE A 78 11.83 -2.00 -10.03
N PHE A 79 12.39 -2.18 -8.84
CA PHE A 79 12.78 -1.10 -7.95
C PHE A 79 14.29 -0.87 -7.98
N THR A 80 14.69 0.41 -8.04
CA THR A 80 16.08 0.81 -7.80
C THR A 80 16.22 1.40 -6.41
N GLY A 81 17.33 1.06 -5.73
CA GLY A 81 17.66 1.54 -4.40
C GLY A 81 18.96 2.35 -4.40
N ASN A 82 19.10 3.26 -3.43
CA ASN A 82 20.28 4.09 -3.25
C ASN A 82 21.36 3.35 -2.46
N MET A 83 21.00 2.86 -1.26
CA MET A 83 21.93 2.16 -0.35
C MET A 83 21.70 0.64 -0.28
N ARG A 84 20.65 0.15 -0.94
CA ARG A 84 20.27 -1.26 -1.04
C ARG A 84 20.28 -1.66 -2.51
N GLY A 85 20.56 -2.92 -2.78
CA GLY A 85 20.49 -3.46 -4.14
C GLY A 85 19.07 -3.37 -4.73
N ASN A 86 19.04 -3.18 -6.06
CA ASN A 86 17.81 -3.18 -6.85
C ASN A 86 17.05 -4.52 -6.73
N LYS A 87 15.74 -4.51 -6.95
CA LYS A 87 14.90 -5.73 -6.90
C LYS A 87 13.91 -5.79 -8.06
N LEU A 88 13.86 -6.94 -8.73
CA LEU A 88 12.82 -7.31 -9.68
C LEU A 88 11.79 -8.21 -8.99
N TYR A 89 10.52 -7.82 -9.06
CA TYR A 89 9.38 -8.61 -8.61
C TYR A 89 8.62 -9.10 -9.84
N LEU A 90 8.70 -10.40 -10.09
CA LEU A 90 7.96 -11.04 -11.17
C LEU A 90 6.49 -11.18 -10.79
N ASN A 91 5.61 -10.69 -11.64
CA ASN A 91 4.19 -10.84 -11.44
C ASN A 91 3.73 -12.24 -11.86
N ARG A 92 3.36 -13.08 -10.90
CA ARG A 92 2.99 -14.48 -11.16
C ARG A 92 1.48 -14.72 -11.25
N ARG A 93 0.66 -13.69 -11.08
CA ARG A 93 -0.80 -13.80 -11.13
C ARG A 93 -1.37 -12.59 -11.85
N ARG A 94 -2.28 -12.80 -12.80
CA ARG A 94 -3.16 -11.73 -13.25
C ARG A 94 -3.93 -11.26 -12.01
N PHE A 95 -3.71 -10.02 -11.56
CA PHE A 95 -4.53 -9.40 -10.52
C PHE A 95 -5.98 -9.50 -11.00
N GLN A 96 -6.73 -10.46 -10.46
CA GLN A 96 -8.18 -10.52 -10.60
C GLN A 96 -8.70 -9.72 -9.42
N VAL A 97 -9.16 -8.52 -9.73
CA VAL A 97 -9.98 -7.71 -8.82
C VAL A 97 -11.39 -8.29 -8.83
#